data_AF-A0A7C5T0V0-F1
#
_entry.id   AF-A0A7C5T0V0-F1
#
_cell.length_a   1.000
_cell.length_b   1.000
_cell.length_c   1.000
_cell.angle_alpha   90.00
_cell.angle_beta   90.00
_cell.angle_gamma   90.00
#
_symmetry.space_group_name_H-M   'P 1'
#
loop_
_entity.id
_entity.type
_entity.pdbx_description
1 polymer ?
#
loop_
_entity_poly.entity_id
_entity_poly.type
_entity_poly.pdbx_seq_one_letter_code
_entity_poly.pdbx_strand_id
1 'polypeptide(L)'
;MRKVLSIPQYDLPYDEEEGLFFVPPYFKDNPLDRVDYVRLGHRSIVVVWDSYVKLYDLVGYPEDKPNWASFRTYWGTYEEEELLDLPFVADIPMDGVLILEGHTTGKKILVVLERVWKASQFKEGAPLREILLREGFASLEPPSLKKASITLGGDPEFEVVDTQSGEIIPAYKVDVFDEGGESPSSKVGTDGNSSIAEIRPSPSKTPEDYVRKVRSILNYIKKKVPWIDLSVEGDKYPLGGHIHVGAWEEFTRRVLKDKVSVFIEALADFVGRVLLPTSGDARGRYAELFAYELKPYGWEYRTPPASIYADLEMVRITYKLTKGLVEKLLREGKLSYEVGEDRIPPLEEYLAFLSEEEARYFLDFPRRWKEGLVPRTLFQAAAAVAE
;
A
#
# COMPACT_ATOMS: atom_id res chain seq x y z
N MET A 1 -5.92 -19.66 -23.95
CA MET A 1 -7.31 -19.15 -23.84
C MET A 1 -7.22 -17.66 -23.62
N ARG A 2 -7.89 -16.85 -24.44
CA ARG A 2 -7.85 -15.40 -24.30
C ARG A 2 -8.66 -14.96 -23.10
N LYS A 3 -8.04 -14.17 -22.22
CA LYS A 3 -8.68 -13.54 -21.07
C LYS A 3 -8.66 -12.03 -21.24
N VAL A 4 -9.73 -11.38 -20.79
CA VAL A 4 -9.90 -9.93 -20.86
C VAL A 4 -10.41 -9.44 -19.51
N LEU A 5 -9.66 -8.53 -18.90
CA LEU A 5 -10.01 -7.82 -17.69
C LEU A 5 -10.26 -6.36 -18.03
N SER A 6 -11.24 -5.73 -17.39
CA SER A 6 -11.61 -4.34 -17.69
C SER A 6 -12.10 -3.57 -16.47
N ILE A 7 -11.77 -2.28 -16.44
CA ILE A 7 -12.30 -1.27 -15.54
C ILE A 7 -13.03 -0.25 -16.42
N PRO A 8 -14.36 -0.32 -16.53
CA PRO A 8 -15.10 0.58 -17.40
C PRO A 8 -15.04 2.03 -16.87
N GLN A 9 -14.96 3.00 -17.78
CA GLN A 9 -14.88 4.43 -17.40
C GLN A 9 -16.16 4.98 -16.75
N TYR A 10 -17.33 4.45 -17.12
CA TYR A 10 -18.61 4.82 -16.52
C TYR A 10 -18.78 4.32 -15.08
N ASP A 11 -17.83 3.52 -14.62
CA ASP A 11 -17.85 2.77 -13.37
C ASP A 11 -16.88 3.34 -12.34
N LEU A 12 -16.32 4.52 -12.64
CA LEU A 12 -15.31 5.20 -11.82
C LEU A 12 -15.97 6.05 -10.72
N PRO A 13 -15.37 6.13 -9.52
CA PRO A 13 -15.97 6.78 -8.36
C PRO A 13 -15.74 8.29 -8.40
N TYR A 14 -16.52 9.01 -9.18
CA TYR A 14 -16.61 10.47 -9.18
C TYR A 14 -18.08 10.92 -9.23
N ASP A 15 -18.34 12.08 -8.64
CA ASP A 15 -19.62 12.77 -8.74
C ASP A 15 -19.51 13.93 -9.74
N GLU A 16 -20.65 14.31 -10.31
CA GLU A 16 -20.80 15.47 -11.18
C GLU A 16 -21.95 16.34 -10.64
N GLU A 17 -21.67 17.63 -10.41
CA GLU A 17 -22.69 18.62 -10.02
C GLU A 17 -22.41 19.94 -10.74
N GLU A 18 -23.40 20.49 -11.45
CA GLU A 18 -23.26 21.76 -12.20
C GLU A 18 -22.00 21.80 -13.11
N GLY A 19 -21.71 20.68 -13.78
CA GLY A 19 -20.54 20.52 -14.67
C GLY A 19 -19.18 20.47 -13.96
N LEU A 20 -19.18 20.26 -12.63
CA LEU A 20 -17.99 20.10 -11.82
C LEU A 20 -17.81 18.64 -11.42
N PHE A 21 -16.65 18.07 -11.71
CA PHE A 21 -16.30 16.69 -11.39
C PHE A 21 -15.41 16.62 -10.15
N PHE A 22 -15.75 15.79 -9.17
CA PHE A 22 -14.96 15.62 -7.95
C PHE A 22 -15.06 14.21 -7.39
N VAL A 23 -14.13 13.85 -6.52
CA VAL A 23 -14.19 12.60 -5.78
C VAL A 23 -15.38 12.65 -4.81
N PRO A 24 -16.22 11.60 -4.71
CA PRO A 24 -17.39 11.64 -3.86
C PRO A 24 -16.99 11.92 -2.41
N PRO A 25 -17.61 12.88 -1.72
CA PRO A 25 -17.18 13.28 -0.38
C PRO A 25 -17.33 12.14 0.63
N TYR A 26 -16.46 12.13 1.64
CA TYR A 26 -16.68 11.35 2.86
C TYR A 26 -17.61 12.12 3.79
N PHE A 27 -18.81 11.60 4.01
CA PHE A 27 -19.69 12.15 5.03
C PHE A 27 -19.34 11.57 6.40
N LYS A 28 -19.10 12.45 7.38
CA LYS A 28 -18.55 12.09 8.68
C LYS A 28 -19.20 12.85 9.82
N ASP A 29 -19.32 12.18 10.96
CA ASP A 29 -19.59 12.80 12.25
C ASP A 29 -18.31 13.35 12.89
N ASN A 30 -18.47 14.14 13.93
CA ASN A 30 -17.36 14.66 14.74
C ASN A 30 -16.84 13.61 15.76
N PRO A 31 -15.55 13.64 16.12
CA PRO A 31 -14.44 14.43 15.55
C PRO A 31 -13.78 13.74 14.34
N LEU A 32 -12.95 14.48 13.59
CA LEU A 32 -11.91 13.88 12.74
C LEU A 32 -10.62 13.74 13.55
N ASP A 33 -9.94 12.61 13.39
CA ASP A 33 -8.69 12.29 14.10
C ASP A 33 -7.64 11.61 13.21
N ARG A 34 -6.52 11.15 13.80
CA ARG A 34 -5.43 10.50 13.05
C ARG A 34 -5.89 9.29 12.23
N VAL A 35 -6.89 8.53 12.69
CA VAL A 35 -7.39 7.36 11.98
C VAL A 35 -8.04 7.79 10.68
N ASP A 36 -8.77 8.90 10.69
CA ASP A 36 -9.33 9.49 9.47
C ASP A 36 -8.23 10.00 8.54
N TYR A 37 -7.27 10.78 9.05
CA TYR A 37 -6.23 11.39 8.20
C TYR A 37 -5.36 10.35 7.48
N VAL A 38 -5.08 9.21 8.11
CA VAL A 38 -4.35 8.09 7.49
C VAL A 38 -5.17 7.44 6.37
N ARG A 39 -6.51 7.41 6.53
CA ARG A 39 -7.43 6.81 5.56
C ARG A 39 -7.65 7.65 4.31
N LEU A 40 -7.63 8.96 4.47
CA LEU A 40 -7.87 9.91 3.40
C LEU A 40 -6.65 10.03 2.48
N GLY A 41 -6.84 9.92 1.17
CA GLY A 41 -5.84 10.23 0.16
C GLY A 41 -5.73 11.73 -0.11
N HIS A 42 -4.77 12.12 -0.95
CA HIS A 42 -4.65 13.49 -1.43
C HIS A 42 -5.90 13.92 -2.20
N ARG A 43 -6.36 15.15 -1.95
CA ARG A 43 -7.59 15.75 -2.48
C ARG A 43 -8.87 15.04 -2.04
N SER A 44 -8.85 14.44 -0.86
CA SER A 44 -10.09 13.97 -0.22
C SER A 44 -10.95 15.16 0.19
N ILE A 45 -12.27 14.99 0.05
CA ILE A 45 -13.28 15.93 0.54
C ILE A 45 -14.01 15.25 1.70
N VAL A 46 -14.11 15.92 2.84
CA VAL A 46 -14.86 15.48 4.00
C VAL A 46 -15.98 16.47 4.28
N VAL A 47 -17.22 15.99 4.30
CA VAL A 47 -18.38 16.78 4.66
C VAL A 47 -18.83 16.38 6.06
N VAL A 48 -18.84 17.34 6.98
CA VAL A 48 -19.17 17.12 8.39
C VAL A 48 -20.65 17.45 8.63
N TRP A 49 -21.42 16.48 9.14
CA TRP A 49 -22.86 16.61 9.45
C TRP A 49 -23.14 17.39 10.74
N ASP A 50 -22.54 18.56 10.86
CA ASP A 50 -22.71 19.41 12.02
C ASP A 50 -22.51 20.88 11.60
N SER A 51 -23.02 21.78 12.43
CA SER A 51 -22.73 23.21 12.38
C SER A 51 -21.32 23.55 12.91
N TYR A 52 -20.62 22.56 13.47
CA TYR A 52 -19.34 22.68 14.13
C TYR A 52 -18.38 21.55 13.73
N VAL A 53 -17.06 21.76 13.73
CA VAL A 53 -16.09 20.66 13.51
C VAL A 53 -15.05 20.56 14.63
N LYS A 54 -14.76 19.33 15.03
CA LYS A 54 -13.67 18.99 15.96
C LYS A 54 -12.57 18.27 15.19
N LEU A 55 -11.37 18.84 15.17
CA LEU A 55 -10.19 18.26 14.54
C LEU A 55 -9.14 17.95 15.62
N TYR A 56 -8.86 16.66 15.81
CA TYR A 56 -7.86 16.18 16.75
C TYR A 56 -6.59 15.75 16.02
N ASP A 57 -5.54 15.45 16.78
CA ASP A 57 -4.27 14.91 16.28
C ASP A 57 -3.61 15.75 15.17
N LEU A 58 -3.66 17.08 15.31
CA LEU A 58 -3.03 18.01 14.38
C LEU A 58 -1.58 18.32 14.78
N VAL A 59 -0.73 18.61 13.79
CA VAL A 59 0.64 19.11 14.02
C VAL A 59 0.63 20.63 14.28
N GLY A 60 -0.36 21.35 13.73
CA GLY A 60 -0.49 22.79 13.92
C GLY A 60 -1.83 23.37 13.46
N TYR A 61 -2.18 24.55 13.93
CA TYR A 61 -3.39 25.30 13.56
C TYR A 61 -3.24 26.80 13.92
N PRO A 62 -4.05 27.71 13.32
CA PRO A 62 -3.96 29.14 13.59
C PRO A 62 -4.34 29.53 15.03
N GLU A 63 -3.76 30.63 15.53
CA GLU A 63 -4.10 31.21 16.84
C GLU A 63 -5.52 31.76 16.86
N ASP A 64 -5.91 32.47 15.80
CA ASP A 64 -7.25 33.01 15.60
C ASP A 64 -8.19 31.90 15.11
N LYS A 65 -8.93 31.31 16.04
CA LYS A 65 -9.82 30.17 15.77
C LYS A 65 -11.21 30.65 15.37
N PRO A 66 -11.81 30.10 14.30
CA PRO A 66 -13.20 30.37 14.01
C PRO A 66 -14.10 29.79 15.11
N ASN A 67 -15.24 30.42 15.36
CA ASN A 67 -16.21 29.99 16.39
C ASN A 67 -16.89 28.64 16.05
N TRP A 68 -16.78 28.17 14.81
CA TRP A 68 -17.38 26.93 14.31
C TRP A 68 -16.38 25.75 14.26
N ALA A 69 -15.14 25.91 14.72
CA ALA A 69 -14.17 24.81 14.78
C ALA A 69 -13.41 24.75 16.11
N SER A 70 -12.98 23.55 16.49
CA SER A 70 -11.93 23.36 17.51
C SER A 70 -10.83 22.47 17.00
N PHE A 71 -9.64 22.73 17.52
CA PHE A 71 -8.41 22.08 17.14
C PHE A 71 -7.71 21.53 18.38
N ARG A 72 -7.13 20.34 18.28
CA ARG A 72 -6.28 19.75 19.30
C ARG A 72 -5.04 19.17 18.64
N THR A 73 -3.87 19.46 19.21
CA THR A 73 -2.61 18.91 18.72
C THR A 73 -2.47 17.44 19.08
N TYR A 74 -1.67 16.72 18.29
CA TYR A 74 -1.21 15.39 18.65
C TYR A 74 -0.24 15.45 19.85
N TRP A 75 -0.18 14.37 20.63
CA TRP A 75 0.64 14.27 21.86
C TRP A 75 1.66 13.11 21.81
N GLY A 76 1.90 12.54 20.62
CA GLY A 76 2.90 11.49 20.41
C GLY A 76 4.25 12.04 19.98
N THR A 77 5.05 11.23 19.29
CA THR A 77 6.41 11.63 18.88
C THR A 77 6.43 12.27 17.49
N TYR A 78 7.47 13.07 17.22
CA TYR A 78 7.68 13.68 15.90
C TYR A 78 7.82 12.62 14.79
N GLU A 79 8.45 11.49 15.08
CA GLU A 79 8.56 10.38 14.14
C GLU A 79 7.20 9.76 13.79
N GLU A 80 6.28 9.71 14.76
CA GLU A 80 4.91 9.28 14.50
C GLU A 80 4.15 10.30 13.66
N GLU A 81 4.33 11.61 13.93
CA GLU A 81 3.74 12.68 13.12
C GLU A 81 4.18 12.60 11.66
N GLU A 82 5.48 12.40 11.41
CA GLU A 82 6.03 12.25 10.06
C GLU A 82 5.55 10.98 9.37
N LEU A 83 5.54 9.86 10.08
CA LEU A 83 5.14 8.59 9.52
C LEU A 83 3.65 8.56 9.15
N LEU A 84 2.80 9.05 10.06
CA LEU A 84 1.35 9.10 9.85
C LEU A 84 0.94 10.25 8.93
N ASP A 85 1.88 11.15 8.62
CA ASP A 85 1.64 12.38 7.85
C ASP A 85 0.47 13.17 8.45
N LEU A 86 0.54 13.39 9.77
CA LEU A 86 -0.50 14.12 10.49
C LEU A 86 -0.59 15.55 9.97
N PRO A 87 -1.81 16.11 9.83
CA PRO A 87 -1.97 17.38 9.15
C PRO A 87 -1.87 18.57 10.10
N PHE A 88 -1.62 19.75 9.52
CA PHE A 88 -1.91 21.04 10.13
C PHE A 88 -3.05 21.74 9.37
N VAL A 89 -3.66 22.74 9.99
CA VAL A 89 -4.64 23.61 9.30
C VAL A 89 -3.89 24.59 8.40
N ALA A 90 -3.93 24.35 7.09
CA ALA A 90 -3.19 25.13 6.11
C ALA A 90 -3.93 26.41 5.70
N ASP A 91 -5.26 26.35 5.59
CA ASP A 91 -6.08 27.51 5.22
C ASP A 91 -7.52 27.39 5.74
N ILE A 92 -8.19 28.53 5.90
CA ILE A 92 -9.62 28.66 6.20
C ILE A 92 -10.20 29.63 5.16
N PRO A 93 -10.47 29.14 3.93
CA PRO A 93 -10.78 30.01 2.80
C PRO A 93 -12.16 30.68 2.91
N MET A 94 -13.08 30.13 3.72
CA MET A 94 -14.38 30.73 4.02
C MET A 94 -15.02 30.13 5.27
N ASP A 95 -16.09 30.75 5.78
CA ASP A 95 -16.89 30.20 6.88
C ASP A 95 -17.39 28.79 6.56
N GLY A 96 -17.11 27.84 7.45
CA GLY A 96 -17.48 26.43 7.32
C GLY A 96 -16.62 25.61 6.35
N VAL A 97 -15.50 26.14 5.87
CA VAL A 97 -14.55 25.42 5.01
C VAL A 97 -13.12 25.58 5.53
N LEU A 98 -12.38 24.48 5.62
CA LEU A 98 -10.95 24.50 5.94
C LEU A 98 -10.18 23.51 5.07
N ILE A 99 -8.88 23.77 4.91
CA ILE A 99 -7.95 22.90 4.20
C ILE A 99 -6.91 22.41 5.20
N LEU A 100 -6.80 21.09 5.30
CA LEU A 100 -5.74 20.42 6.03
C LEU A 100 -4.62 20.04 5.06
N GLU A 101 -3.38 20.17 5.51
CA GLU A 101 -2.20 19.73 4.76
C GLU A 101 -1.34 18.79 5.61
N GLY A 102 -1.05 17.61 5.06
CA GLY A 102 -0.14 16.63 5.68
C GLY A 102 1.27 17.20 5.81
N HIS A 103 1.82 17.20 7.02
CA HIS A 103 3.07 17.88 7.36
C HIS A 103 4.28 17.40 6.53
N THR A 104 4.31 16.13 6.15
CA THR A 104 5.47 15.53 5.46
C THR A 104 5.28 15.50 3.95
N THR A 105 4.06 15.27 3.50
CA THR A 105 3.79 14.93 2.10
C THR A 105 3.05 16.01 1.32
N GLY A 106 2.53 17.04 2.00
CA GLY A 106 1.68 18.06 1.39
C GLY A 106 0.29 17.54 1.01
N LYS A 107 -0.17 16.47 1.69
CA LYS A 107 -1.49 15.86 1.44
C LYS A 107 -2.61 16.85 1.75
N LYS A 108 -3.36 17.31 0.75
CA LYS A 108 -4.49 18.21 0.98
C LYS A 108 -5.78 17.45 1.25
N ILE A 109 -6.51 17.84 2.29
CA ILE A 109 -7.85 17.36 2.62
C ILE A 109 -8.75 18.60 2.80
N LEU A 110 -9.88 18.64 2.09
CA LEU A 110 -10.89 19.66 2.27
C LEU A 110 -11.88 19.19 3.33
N VAL A 111 -12.13 20.02 4.34
CA VAL A 111 -13.20 19.76 5.32
C VAL A 111 -14.25 20.85 5.16
N VAL A 112 -15.49 20.43 4.93
CA VAL A 112 -16.62 21.31 4.65
C VAL A 112 -17.76 20.97 5.62
N LEU A 113 -18.34 21.98 6.25
CA LEU A 113 -19.57 21.76 7.03
C LEU A 113 -20.75 21.56 6.08
N GLU A 114 -21.66 20.65 6.43
CA GLU A 114 -22.83 20.31 5.62
C GLU A 114 -23.65 21.54 5.20
N ARG A 115 -23.73 22.57 6.05
CA ARG A 115 -24.45 23.82 5.72
C ARG A 115 -23.93 24.52 4.45
N VAL A 116 -22.66 24.30 4.10
CA VAL A 116 -21.98 24.85 2.91
C VAL A 116 -22.08 23.90 1.72
N TRP A 117 -22.12 22.57 1.94
CA TRP A 117 -22.17 21.56 0.88
C TRP A 117 -23.58 21.43 0.25
N LYS A 118 -24.02 22.45 -0.50
CA LYS A 118 -25.36 22.54 -1.11
C LYS A 118 -25.27 22.89 -2.59
N ALA A 119 -26.24 22.45 -3.40
CA ALA A 119 -26.30 22.68 -4.86
C ALA A 119 -26.01 24.15 -5.27
N SER A 120 -26.51 25.13 -4.51
CA SER A 120 -26.25 26.55 -4.79
C SER A 120 -24.76 26.95 -4.78
N GLN A 121 -23.93 26.21 -4.03
CA GLN A 121 -22.49 26.44 -3.89
C GLN A 121 -21.66 25.81 -5.02
N PHE A 122 -22.30 25.05 -5.92
CA PHE A 122 -21.67 24.46 -7.11
C PHE A 122 -21.87 25.31 -8.37
N LYS A 123 -22.70 26.36 -8.33
CA LYS A 123 -22.92 27.25 -9.47
C LYS A 123 -21.69 28.12 -9.75
N GLU A 124 -21.50 28.49 -11.01
CA GLU A 124 -20.41 29.37 -11.43
C GLU A 124 -20.37 30.67 -10.61
N GLY A 125 -19.18 31.03 -10.11
CA GLY A 125 -18.98 32.19 -9.24
C GLY A 125 -19.35 31.98 -7.77
N ALA A 126 -19.90 30.83 -7.38
CA ALA A 126 -20.12 30.52 -5.97
C ALA A 126 -18.79 30.25 -5.23
N PRO A 127 -18.62 30.74 -3.99
CA PRO A 127 -17.33 30.65 -3.28
C PRO A 127 -16.75 29.24 -3.18
N LEU A 128 -17.56 28.23 -2.83
CA LEU A 128 -17.07 26.85 -2.70
C LEU A 128 -16.59 26.29 -4.06
N ARG A 129 -17.33 26.51 -5.14
CA ARG A 129 -16.94 26.08 -6.49
C ARG A 129 -15.56 26.63 -6.85
N GLU A 130 -15.34 27.92 -6.63
CA GLU A 130 -14.06 28.56 -6.96
C GLU A 130 -12.91 27.99 -6.11
N ILE A 131 -13.16 27.68 -4.82
CA ILE A 131 -12.17 27.02 -3.96
C ILE A 131 -11.87 25.60 -4.45
N LEU A 132 -12.89 24.80 -4.78
CA LEU A 132 -12.73 23.43 -5.27
C LEU A 132 -11.86 23.38 -6.54
N LEU A 133 -12.09 24.30 -7.47
CA LEU A 133 -11.31 24.42 -8.71
C LEU A 133 -9.88 24.92 -8.45
N ARG A 134 -9.73 26.01 -7.67
CA ARG A 134 -8.43 26.63 -7.36
C ARG A 134 -7.48 25.66 -6.65
N GLU A 135 -8.00 24.90 -5.69
CA GLU A 135 -7.22 23.97 -4.87
C GLU A 135 -7.10 22.57 -5.50
N GLY A 136 -7.81 22.32 -6.60
CA GLY A 136 -7.73 21.06 -7.33
C GLY A 136 -8.49 19.89 -6.69
N PHE A 137 -9.46 20.16 -5.82
CA PHE A 137 -10.41 19.17 -5.30
C PHE A 137 -11.47 18.79 -6.35
N ALA A 138 -11.64 19.62 -7.38
CA ALA A 138 -12.54 19.36 -8.48
C ALA A 138 -11.99 19.85 -9.83
N SER A 139 -12.60 19.42 -10.93
CA SER A 139 -12.23 19.80 -12.31
C SER A 139 -13.46 20.01 -13.19
N LEU A 140 -13.27 20.74 -14.29
CA LEU A 140 -14.29 20.93 -15.34
C LEU A 140 -14.34 19.76 -16.34
N GLU A 141 -13.42 18.82 -16.21
CA GLU A 141 -13.34 17.60 -17.03
C GLU A 141 -13.40 16.38 -16.11
N PRO A 142 -13.93 15.24 -16.57
CA PRO A 142 -13.94 14.01 -15.79
C PRO A 142 -12.52 13.59 -15.37
N PRO A 143 -12.34 13.05 -14.15
CA PRO A 143 -11.04 12.62 -13.68
C PRO A 143 -10.49 11.48 -14.55
N SER A 144 -9.19 11.51 -14.82
CA SER A 144 -8.53 10.54 -15.70
C SER A 144 -7.47 9.73 -14.98
N LEU A 145 -7.48 8.41 -15.20
CA LEU A 145 -6.45 7.48 -14.73
C LEU A 145 -5.24 7.38 -15.67
N LYS A 146 -5.19 8.11 -16.79
CA LYS A 146 -4.07 8.03 -17.76
C LYS A 146 -2.69 8.32 -17.16
N LYS A 147 -2.66 9.10 -16.07
CA LYS A 147 -1.45 9.43 -15.30
C LYS A 147 -1.42 8.76 -13.92
N ALA A 148 -2.33 7.83 -13.66
CA ALA A 148 -2.38 7.13 -12.38
C ALA A 148 -1.04 6.44 -12.11
N SER A 149 -0.60 6.52 -10.86
CA SER A 149 0.64 5.93 -10.38
C SER A 149 0.38 5.33 -9.02
N ILE A 150 0.95 4.16 -8.78
CA ILE A 150 0.81 3.44 -7.52
C ILE A 150 2.10 3.52 -6.69
N THR A 151 1.92 3.37 -5.39
CA THR A 151 2.98 3.04 -4.43
C THR A 151 2.95 1.54 -4.13
N LEU A 152 4.13 0.97 -3.93
CA LEU A 152 4.36 -0.41 -3.56
C LEU A 152 4.84 -0.47 -2.11
N GLY A 153 4.34 -1.44 -1.36
CA GLY A 153 4.81 -1.77 -0.03
C GLY A 153 4.74 -3.28 0.19
N GLY A 154 4.92 -3.69 1.43
CA GLY A 154 4.78 -5.08 1.85
C GLY A 154 5.22 -5.23 3.29
N ASP A 155 4.87 -6.37 3.85
CA ASP A 155 5.18 -6.76 5.22
C ASP A 155 5.59 -8.23 5.22
N PRO A 156 6.77 -8.56 4.65
CA PRO A 156 7.19 -9.94 4.57
C PRO A 156 7.51 -10.52 5.94
N GLU A 157 7.12 -11.78 6.08
CA GLU A 157 7.17 -12.55 7.30
C GLU A 157 8.32 -13.56 7.26
N PHE A 158 8.95 -13.80 8.41
CA PHE A 158 10.09 -14.68 8.57
C PHE A 158 10.00 -15.55 9.81
N GLU A 159 10.59 -16.74 9.70
CA GLU A 159 11.01 -17.54 10.85
C GLU A 159 12.36 -17.04 11.35
N VAL A 160 12.53 -16.96 12.67
CA VAL A 160 13.81 -16.59 13.28
C VAL A 160 14.60 -17.85 13.58
N VAL A 161 15.80 -17.96 13.04
CA VAL A 161 16.71 -19.10 13.25
C VAL A 161 17.84 -18.67 14.18
N ASP A 162 18.03 -19.38 15.28
CA ASP A 162 19.21 -19.23 16.13
C ASP A 162 20.43 -19.80 15.39
N THR A 163 21.45 -18.97 15.13
CA THR A 163 22.59 -19.39 14.31
C THR A 163 23.54 -20.37 15.01
N GLN A 164 23.46 -20.52 16.33
CA GLN A 164 24.31 -21.46 17.09
C GLN A 164 23.68 -22.84 17.15
N SER A 165 22.38 -22.93 17.37
CA SER A 165 21.65 -24.20 17.50
C SER A 165 21.00 -24.67 16.20
N GLY A 166 20.73 -23.77 15.26
CA GLY A 166 19.94 -24.04 14.06
C GLY A 166 18.44 -24.14 14.32
N GLU A 167 17.98 -23.88 15.55
CA GLU A 167 16.57 -23.99 15.91
C GLU A 167 15.76 -22.75 15.49
N ILE A 168 14.52 -22.98 15.04
CA ILE A 168 13.56 -21.89 14.84
C ILE A 168 12.99 -21.46 16.19
N ILE A 169 13.26 -20.22 16.59
CA ILE A 169 12.79 -19.60 17.82
C ILE A 169 11.64 -18.61 17.54
N PRO A 170 10.73 -18.37 18.49
CA PRO A 170 9.69 -17.34 18.34
C PRO A 170 10.30 -15.94 18.24
N ALA A 171 9.78 -15.10 17.33
CA ALA A 171 10.25 -13.74 17.11
C ALA A 171 10.21 -12.84 18.36
N TYR A 172 9.18 -12.95 19.21
CA TYR A 172 9.09 -12.21 20.48
C TYR A 172 10.25 -12.48 21.46
N LYS A 173 11.06 -13.52 21.24
CA LYS A 173 12.27 -13.77 22.07
C LYS A 173 13.48 -12.95 21.64
N VAL A 174 13.36 -12.15 20.58
CA VAL A 174 14.44 -11.33 20.05
C VAL A 174 14.02 -9.86 20.17
N ASP A 175 14.79 -9.11 20.96
CA ASP A 175 14.47 -7.73 21.36
C ASP A 175 14.03 -6.83 20.19
N VAL A 176 14.67 -6.93 19.02
CA VAL A 176 14.33 -6.08 17.87
C VAL A 176 12.93 -6.31 17.32
N PHE A 177 12.38 -7.52 17.44
CA PHE A 177 11.01 -7.84 17.00
C PHE A 177 10.01 -7.57 18.13
N ASP A 178 10.36 -7.88 19.39
CA ASP A 178 9.51 -7.63 20.56
C ASP A 178 9.28 -6.14 20.81
N GLU A 179 10.35 -5.32 20.74
CA GLU A 179 10.28 -3.85 20.85
C GLU A 179 9.33 -3.23 19.81
N GLY A 180 9.28 -3.81 18.61
CA GLY A 180 8.43 -3.32 17.52
C GLY A 180 6.99 -3.84 17.56
N GLY A 181 6.80 -5.06 18.07
CA GLY A 181 5.52 -5.76 18.16
C GLY A 181 4.67 -5.63 16.89
N GLU A 182 3.36 -5.47 17.09
CA GLU A 182 2.39 -5.25 16.01
C GLU A 182 2.29 -3.78 15.58
N SER A 183 3.19 -2.91 16.04
CA SER A 183 3.09 -1.48 15.72
C SER A 183 3.33 -1.26 14.22
N PRO A 184 2.35 -0.72 13.47
CA PRO A 184 2.53 -0.41 12.05
C PRO A 184 3.55 0.71 11.83
N SER A 185 3.94 1.43 12.89
CA SER A 185 4.97 2.47 12.85
C SER A 185 6.40 1.95 13.00
N SER A 186 6.57 0.71 13.42
CA SER A 186 7.89 0.10 13.50
C SER A 186 8.31 -0.51 12.17
N LYS A 187 9.56 -0.30 11.77
CA LYS A 187 10.16 -0.93 10.57
C LYS A 187 10.41 -2.44 10.72
N VAL A 188 10.38 -2.95 11.95
CA VAL A 188 10.63 -4.34 12.33
C VAL A 188 9.74 -4.68 13.51
N GLY A 189 9.10 -5.83 13.52
CA GLY A 189 8.24 -6.25 14.63
C GLY A 189 7.76 -7.68 14.47
N THR A 190 6.59 -7.97 14.99
CA THR A 190 5.90 -9.24 14.80
C THR A 190 4.61 -9.07 14.02
N ASP A 191 4.22 -10.08 13.26
CA ASP A 191 2.86 -10.16 12.72
C ASP A 191 1.85 -10.42 13.86
N GLY A 192 0.54 -10.44 13.56
CA GLY A 192 -0.55 -10.81 14.48
C GLY A 192 -0.38 -12.17 15.17
N ASN A 193 0.64 -12.96 14.79
CA ASN A 193 1.26 -13.97 15.64
C ASN A 193 2.66 -13.52 16.06
N SER A 194 2.85 -13.25 17.37
CA SER A 194 4.11 -12.77 17.94
C SER A 194 5.32 -13.70 17.74
N SER A 195 5.10 -14.93 17.27
CA SER A 195 6.18 -15.87 16.94
C SER A 195 6.79 -15.64 15.56
N ILE A 196 6.12 -14.87 14.69
CA ILE A 196 6.51 -14.58 13.31
C ILE A 196 7.18 -13.20 13.28
N ALA A 197 8.38 -13.14 12.71
CA ALA A 197 9.09 -11.88 12.51
C ALA A 197 8.55 -11.18 11.27
N GLU A 198 8.34 -9.87 11.33
CA GLU A 198 7.86 -9.07 10.20
C GLU A 198 8.77 -7.84 10.02
N ILE A 199 9.09 -7.51 8.78
CA ILE A 199 9.70 -6.22 8.45
C ILE A 199 8.70 -5.36 7.69
N ARG A 200 8.75 -4.04 7.87
CA ARG A 200 7.77 -3.10 7.30
C ARG A 200 8.48 -1.99 6.53
N PRO A 201 8.97 -2.26 5.30
CA PRO A 201 9.56 -1.22 4.46
C PRO A 201 8.54 -0.14 4.14
N SER A 202 8.95 1.14 4.25
CA SER A 202 8.07 2.25 3.91
C SER A 202 7.65 2.23 2.43
N PRO A 203 6.46 2.74 2.07
CA PRO A 203 5.96 2.73 0.70
C PRO A 203 6.94 3.34 -0.31
N SER A 204 7.03 2.74 -1.50
CA SER A 204 7.98 3.10 -2.55
C SER A 204 7.30 3.31 -3.90
N LYS A 205 7.78 4.27 -4.69
CA LYS A 205 7.24 4.53 -6.04
C LYS A 205 7.82 3.57 -7.10
N THR A 206 8.98 2.98 -6.83
CA THR A 206 9.65 2.05 -7.75
C THR A 206 10.05 0.74 -7.04
N PRO A 207 10.09 -0.39 -7.78
CA PRO A 207 10.57 -1.66 -7.24
C PRO A 207 12.00 -1.58 -6.69
N GLU A 208 12.88 -0.83 -7.34
CA GLU A 208 14.28 -0.65 -6.91
C GLU A 208 14.35 0.06 -5.56
N ASP A 209 13.53 1.09 -5.36
CA ASP A 209 13.46 1.79 -4.08
C ASP A 209 12.93 0.87 -2.97
N TYR A 210 11.92 0.06 -3.26
CA TYR A 210 11.39 -0.93 -2.33
C TYR A 210 12.49 -1.91 -1.88
N VAL A 211 13.23 -2.48 -2.83
CA VAL A 211 14.33 -3.42 -2.55
C VAL A 211 15.45 -2.76 -1.74
N ARG A 212 15.79 -1.49 -2.02
CA ARG A 212 16.77 -0.75 -1.21
C ARG A 212 16.32 -0.62 0.25
N LYS A 213 15.05 -0.36 0.49
CA LYS A 213 14.48 -0.25 1.85
C LYS A 213 14.45 -1.59 2.56
N VAL A 214 14.03 -2.66 1.90
CA VAL A 214 14.11 -4.03 2.41
C VAL A 214 15.55 -4.34 2.83
N ARG A 215 16.52 -4.12 1.93
CA ARG A 215 17.95 -4.35 2.23
C ARG A 215 18.44 -3.52 3.42
N SER A 216 18.01 -2.27 3.53
CA SER A 216 18.36 -1.40 4.66
C SER A 216 17.88 -1.98 6.00
N ILE A 217 16.65 -2.49 6.05
CA ILE A 217 16.09 -3.12 7.24
C ILE A 217 16.81 -4.43 7.57
N LEU A 218 17.05 -5.28 6.58
CA LEU A 218 17.81 -6.54 6.76
C LEU A 218 19.22 -6.28 7.31
N ASN A 219 19.92 -5.28 6.79
CA ASN A 219 21.24 -4.87 7.31
C ASN A 219 21.16 -4.34 8.74
N TYR A 220 20.09 -3.61 9.09
CA TYR A 220 19.86 -3.14 10.44
C TYR A 220 19.67 -4.32 11.42
N ILE A 221 18.85 -5.31 11.05
CA ILE A 221 18.63 -6.52 11.86
C ILE A 221 19.95 -7.28 12.04
N LYS A 222 20.65 -7.59 10.94
CA LYS A 222 21.95 -8.30 10.98
C LYS A 222 22.98 -7.61 11.87
N LYS A 223 23.00 -6.27 11.92
CA LYS A 223 23.90 -5.51 12.78
C LYS A 223 23.47 -5.53 14.25
N LYS A 224 22.17 -5.46 14.54
CA LYS A 224 21.65 -5.34 15.92
C LYS A 224 21.55 -6.69 16.62
N VAL A 225 21.22 -7.76 15.89
CA VAL A 225 21.08 -9.13 16.41
C VAL A 225 21.85 -10.12 15.53
N PRO A 226 23.19 -10.11 15.54
CA PRO A 226 24.01 -10.92 14.63
C PRO A 226 23.96 -12.44 14.89
N TRP A 227 23.33 -12.87 15.99
CA TRP A 227 23.22 -14.27 16.39
C TRP A 227 21.99 -14.98 15.81
N ILE A 228 21.16 -14.27 15.03
CA ILE A 228 20.01 -14.85 14.32
C ILE A 228 20.22 -14.87 12.80
N ASP A 229 19.47 -15.72 12.12
CA ASP A 229 19.14 -15.64 10.70
C ASP A 229 17.62 -15.55 10.52
N LEU A 230 17.18 -15.12 9.34
CA LEU A 230 15.78 -15.08 8.94
C LEU A 230 15.54 -16.12 7.85
N SER A 231 14.63 -17.04 8.11
CA SER A 231 14.18 -18.05 7.16
C SER A 231 12.91 -17.59 6.45
N VAL A 232 12.86 -17.84 5.15
CA VAL A 232 11.68 -17.62 4.28
C VAL A 232 10.97 -18.93 3.92
N GLU A 233 11.40 -20.04 4.52
CA GLU A 233 10.93 -21.38 4.19
C GLU A 233 9.47 -21.57 4.61
N GLY A 234 9.14 -21.29 5.88
CA GLY A 234 7.76 -21.28 6.37
C GLY A 234 7.20 -22.67 6.68
N ASP A 235 8.04 -23.55 7.22
CA ASP A 235 7.66 -24.92 7.59
C ASP A 235 7.14 -25.03 9.03
N LYS A 236 7.44 -24.06 9.89
CA LYS A 236 6.94 -23.97 11.27
C LYS A 236 5.83 -22.94 11.42
N TYR A 237 5.94 -21.80 10.74
CA TYR A 237 4.93 -20.73 10.76
C TYR A 237 4.42 -20.39 9.35
N PRO A 238 3.15 -19.97 9.22
CA PRO A 238 2.55 -19.70 7.92
C PRO A 238 3.06 -18.40 7.29
N LEU A 239 4.27 -18.36 6.73
CA LEU A 239 4.93 -17.11 6.29
C LEU A 239 4.41 -16.54 4.95
N GLY A 240 4.21 -15.22 4.91
CA GLY A 240 3.73 -14.45 3.76
C GLY A 240 4.77 -13.49 3.17
N GLY A 241 4.70 -13.34 1.85
CA GLY A 241 5.44 -12.32 1.09
C GLY A 241 4.50 -11.24 0.59
N HIS A 242 3.60 -10.77 1.47
CA HIS A 242 2.48 -9.91 1.12
C HIS A 242 2.93 -8.64 0.38
N ILE A 243 2.16 -8.27 -0.65
CA ILE A 243 2.46 -7.12 -1.51
C ILE A 243 1.39 -6.06 -1.31
N HIS A 244 1.78 -4.87 -0.87
CA HIS A 244 0.86 -3.75 -0.67
C HIS A 244 0.85 -2.89 -1.92
N VAL A 245 -0.35 -2.57 -2.40
CA VAL A 245 -0.57 -1.64 -3.50
C VAL A 245 -1.46 -0.51 -3.01
N GLY A 246 -0.95 0.71 -3.14
CA GLY A 246 -1.69 1.91 -2.81
C GLY A 246 -1.50 3.01 -3.82
N ALA A 247 -2.14 4.15 -3.59
CA ALA A 247 -1.96 5.35 -4.39
C ALA A 247 -1.87 6.58 -3.50
N TRP A 248 -1.39 7.69 -4.06
CA TRP A 248 -1.37 8.98 -3.39
C TRP A 248 -2.71 9.72 -3.55
N GLU A 249 -3.17 9.84 -4.79
CA GLU A 249 -4.43 10.49 -5.17
C GLU A 249 -5.65 9.69 -4.69
N GLU A 250 -6.58 10.37 -4.04
CA GLU A 250 -7.80 9.74 -3.50
C GLU A 250 -8.63 9.05 -4.60
N PHE A 251 -8.76 9.69 -5.77
CA PHE A 251 -9.48 9.09 -6.89
C PHE A 251 -8.88 7.72 -7.29
N THR A 252 -7.55 7.63 -7.38
CA THR A 252 -6.88 6.36 -7.73
C THR A 252 -7.03 5.35 -6.60
N ARG A 253 -6.94 5.77 -5.32
CA ARG A 253 -7.15 4.89 -4.17
C ARG A 253 -8.55 4.25 -4.20
N ARG A 254 -9.58 5.01 -4.52
CA ARG A 254 -10.95 4.48 -4.61
C ARG A 254 -11.09 3.46 -5.72
N VAL A 255 -10.56 3.74 -6.92
CA VAL A 255 -10.57 2.75 -8.01
C VAL A 255 -9.84 1.46 -7.61
N LEU A 256 -8.68 1.57 -6.94
CA LEU A 256 -7.97 0.39 -6.43
C LEU A 256 -8.84 -0.46 -5.49
N LYS A 257 -9.61 0.19 -4.60
CA LYS A 257 -10.48 -0.49 -3.62
C LYS A 257 -11.75 -1.05 -4.28
N ASP A 258 -12.45 -0.25 -5.06
CA ASP A 258 -13.74 -0.59 -5.66
C ASP A 258 -13.62 -1.67 -6.75
N LYS A 259 -12.47 -1.71 -7.44
CA LYS A 259 -12.20 -2.64 -8.54
C LYS A 259 -11.13 -3.68 -8.19
N VAL A 260 -10.92 -3.92 -6.89
CA VAL A 260 -9.88 -4.82 -6.36
C VAL A 260 -9.88 -6.19 -7.05
N SER A 261 -11.06 -6.77 -7.29
CA SER A 261 -11.19 -8.11 -7.90
C SER A 261 -10.52 -8.19 -9.28
N VAL A 262 -10.58 -7.13 -10.09
CA VAL A 262 -9.96 -7.08 -11.41
C VAL A 262 -8.44 -7.11 -11.32
N PHE A 263 -7.87 -6.37 -10.37
CA PHE A 263 -6.42 -6.37 -10.13
C PHE A 263 -5.93 -7.70 -9.57
N ILE A 264 -6.64 -8.23 -8.57
CA ILE A 264 -6.30 -9.50 -7.94
C ILE A 264 -6.40 -10.65 -8.93
N GLU A 265 -7.35 -10.62 -9.87
CA GLU A 265 -7.46 -11.62 -10.91
C GLU A 265 -6.25 -11.64 -11.86
N ALA A 266 -5.75 -10.46 -12.26
CA ALA A 266 -4.51 -10.36 -13.04
C ALA A 266 -3.30 -10.87 -12.25
N LEU A 267 -3.16 -10.44 -10.99
CA LEU A 267 -2.05 -10.85 -10.13
C LEU A 267 -2.10 -12.34 -9.78
N ALA A 268 -3.27 -12.93 -9.64
CA ALA A 268 -3.41 -14.35 -9.42
C ALA A 268 -2.84 -15.17 -10.59
N ASP A 269 -3.12 -14.76 -11.83
CA ASP A 269 -2.63 -15.48 -13.01
C ASP A 269 -1.13 -15.25 -13.24
N PHE A 270 -0.65 -14.00 -13.17
CA PHE A 270 0.74 -13.65 -13.47
C PHE A 270 1.72 -13.87 -12.30
N VAL A 271 1.24 -13.83 -11.06
CA VAL A 271 2.09 -13.90 -9.85
C VAL A 271 1.69 -15.07 -8.97
N GLY A 272 0.42 -15.14 -8.59
CA GLY A 272 -0.08 -16.11 -7.62
C GLY A 272 0.16 -17.55 -8.05
N ARG A 273 -0.25 -17.93 -9.25
CA ARG A 273 -0.10 -19.31 -9.76
C ARG A 273 1.35 -19.76 -9.88
N VAL A 274 2.24 -18.84 -10.24
CA VAL A 274 3.67 -19.14 -10.39
C VAL A 274 4.31 -19.34 -9.02
N LEU A 275 4.02 -18.46 -8.05
CA LEU A 275 4.74 -18.41 -6.78
C LEU A 275 4.10 -19.21 -5.66
N LEU A 276 2.78 -19.42 -5.67
CA LEU A 276 2.10 -20.15 -4.59
C LEU A 276 2.71 -21.55 -4.31
N PRO A 277 3.18 -22.33 -5.30
CA PRO A 277 3.87 -23.60 -5.06
C PRO A 277 5.19 -23.51 -4.29
N THR A 278 5.74 -22.32 -4.04
CA THR A 278 6.95 -22.12 -3.25
C THR A 278 6.68 -21.80 -1.78
N SER A 279 5.41 -21.89 -1.34
CA SER A 279 5.02 -21.79 0.07
C SER A 279 5.60 -22.94 0.90
N GLY A 280 5.99 -22.66 2.14
CA GLY A 280 6.31 -23.69 3.12
C GLY A 280 5.10 -24.44 3.64
N ASP A 281 5.37 -25.56 4.32
CA ASP A 281 4.34 -26.50 4.74
C ASP A 281 3.34 -25.90 5.74
N ALA A 282 3.79 -24.97 6.59
CA ALA A 282 2.93 -24.36 7.60
C ALA A 282 1.93 -23.34 7.02
N ARG A 283 2.11 -22.87 5.78
CA ARG A 283 1.21 -21.89 5.15
C ARG A 283 -0.23 -22.40 5.08
N GLY A 284 -0.44 -23.71 4.91
CA GLY A 284 -1.72 -24.39 5.11
C GLY A 284 -2.91 -23.66 4.46
N ARG A 285 -3.93 -23.33 5.25
CA ARG A 285 -5.14 -22.62 4.77
C ARG A 285 -4.87 -21.21 4.24
N TYR A 286 -3.73 -20.60 4.56
CA TYR A 286 -3.33 -19.28 4.09
C TYR A 286 -2.68 -19.33 2.71
N ALA A 287 -2.37 -20.52 2.18
CA ALA A 287 -1.93 -20.72 0.80
C ALA A 287 -3.13 -20.64 -0.16
N GLU A 288 -3.71 -19.44 -0.26
CA GLU A 288 -4.92 -19.19 -1.04
C GLU A 288 -4.62 -18.27 -2.23
N LEU A 289 -5.03 -18.73 -3.40
CA LEU A 289 -5.03 -17.92 -4.61
C LEU A 289 -6.12 -16.86 -4.52
N PHE A 290 -5.87 -15.65 -5.03
CA PHE A 290 -6.79 -14.50 -4.96
C PHE A 290 -6.99 -13.91 -3.56
N ALA A 291 -6.20 -14.32 -2.56
CA ALA A 291 -6.30 -13.76 -1.21
C ALA A 291 -5.85 -12.29 -1.19
N TYR A 292 -6.68 -11.42 -0.62
CA TYR A 292 -6.38 -10.00 -0.45
C TYR A 292 -7.06 -9.42 0.78
N GLU A 293 -6.59 -8.25 1.22
CA GLU A 293 -7.23 -7.44 2.25
C GLU A 293 -7.33 -5.99 1.79
N LEU A 294 -8.48 -5.34 2.02
CA LEU A 294 -8.62 -3.92 1.75
C LEU A 294 -7.93 -3.10 2.84
N LYS A 295 -7.15 -2.11 2.42
CA LYS A 295 -6.38 -1.25 3.31
C LYS A 295 -6.71 0.22 3.02
N PRO A 296 -6.44 1.12 3.98
CA PRO A 296 -6.71 2.55 3.80
C PRO A 296 -6.12 3.14 2.50
N TYR A 297 -4.90 2.70 2.16
CA TYR A 297 -4.16 3.15 0.99
C TYR A 297 -4.53 2.44 -0.32
N GLY A 298 -5.28 1.33 -0.29
CA GLY A 298 -5.53 0.45 -1.42
C GLY A 298 -5.82 -0.97 -0.96
N TRP A 299 -4.90 -1.90 -1.18
CA TRP A 299 -5.06 -3.29 -0.75
C TRP A 299 -3.71 -3.99 -0.55
N GLU A 300 -3.76 -5.09 0.18
CA GLU A 300 -2.70 -6.05 0.40
C GLU A 300 -3.02 -7.32 -0.40
N TYR A 301 -2.10 -7.78 -1.23
CA TYR A 301 -2.19 -9.06 -1.93
C TYR A 301 -1.44 -10.14 -1.16
N ARG A 302 -2.17 -11.16 -0.70
CA ARG A 302 -1.73 -12.10 0.35
C ARG A 302 -1.27 -13.46 -0.15
N THR A 303 -1.51 -13.75 -1.43
CA THR A 303 -1.13 -15.01 -2.07
C THR A 303 0.38 -15.27 -2.13
N PRO A 304 1.26 -14.28 -2.43
CA PRO A 304 2.69 -14.56 -2.58
C PRO A 304 3.33 -15.09 -1.28
N PRO A 305 4.13 -16.16 -1.33
CA PRO A 305 4.83 -16.68 -0.15
C PRO A 305 6.06 -15.86 0.21
N ALA A 306 6.55 -16.01 1.45
CA ALA A 306 7.77 -15.36 1.90
C ALA A 306 9.01 -15.74 1.09
N SER A 307 9.01 -16.91 0.44
CA SER A 307 10.14 -17.41 -0.36
C SER A 307 10.67 -16.41 -1.40
N ILE A 308 9.82 -15.51 -1.93
CA ILE A 308 10.24 -14.49 -2.89
C ILE A 308 11.33 -13.58 -2.32
N TYR A 309 11.40 -13.43 -1.00
CA TYR A 309 12.38 -12.60 -0.29
C TYR A 309 13.74 -13.28 -0.07
N ALA A 310 13.89 -14.56 -0.42
CA ALA A 310 15.20 -15.22 -0.47
C ALA A 310 16.16 -14.56 -1.46
N ASP A 311 15.62 -13.85 -2.44
CA ASP A 311 16.37 -13.24 -3.52
C ASP A 311 15.79 -11.87 -3.85
N LEU A 312 16.55 -10.82 -3.55
CA LEU A 312 16.12 -9.44 -3.77
C LEU A 312 15.88 -9.11 -5.25
N GLU A 313 16.48 -9.85 -6.19
CA GLU A 313 16.17 -9.68 -7.60
C GLU A 313 14.79 -10.25 -7.94
N MET A 314 14.42 -11.39 -7.34
CA MET A 314 13.08 -11.94 -7.43
C MET A 314 12.03 -10.98 -6.84
N VAL A 315 12.33 -10.35 -5.69
CA VAL A 315 11.48 -9.28 -5.12
C VAL A 315 11.31 -8.14 -6.13
N ARG A 316 12.42 -7.63 -6.69
CA ARG A 316 12.39 -6.53 -7.67
C ARG A 316 11.50 -6.86 -8.87
N ILE A 317 11.68 -8.03 -9.47
CA ILE A 317 10.95 -8.47 -10.65
C ILE A 317 9.46 -8.66 -10.34
N THR A 318 9.13 -9.28 -9.21
CA THR A 318 7.74 -9.48 -8.76
C THR A 318 7.03 -8.15 -8.55
N TYR A 319 7.70 -7.18 -7.93
CA TYR A 319 7.17 -5.84 -7.69
C TYR A 319 7.06 -5.03 -8.99
N LYS A 320 8.00 -5.20 -9.93
CA LYS A 320 7.94 -4.58 -11.27
C LYS A 320 6.75 -5.11 -12.07
N LEU A 321 6.54 -6.43 -12.08
CA LEU A 321 5.41 -7.08 -12.73
C LEU A 321 4.09 -6.63 -12.11
N THR A 322 3.99 -6.64 -10.78
CA THR A 322 2.80 -6.16 -10.04
C THR A 322 2.47 -4.71 -10.42
N LYS A 323 3.46 -3.82 -10.41
CA LYS A 323 3.27 -2.41 -10.79
C LYS A 323 2.83 -2.26 -12.23
N GLY A 324 3.48 -2.98 -13.16
CA GLY A 324 3.15 -2.96 -14.57
C GLY A 324 1.69 -3.38 -14.84
N LEU A 325 1.26 -4.48 -14.24
CA LEU A 325 -0.12 -5.00 -14.38
C LEU A 325 -1.16 -4.01 -13.86
N VAL A 326 -0.97 -3.53 -12.63
CA VAL A 326 -1.91 -2.62 -11.98
C VAL A 326 -1.97 -1.27 -12.70
N GLU A 327 -0.83 -0.68 -13.05
CA GLU A 327 -0.82 0.61 -13.74
C GLU A 327 -1.34 0.50 -15.17
N LYS A 328 -1.10 -0.61 -15.86
CA LYS A 328 -1.69 -0.85 -17.19
C LYS A 328 -3.21 -0.91 -17.10
N LEU A 329 -3.76 -1.68 -16.15
CA LEU A 329 -5.21 -1.74 -15.91
C LEU A 329 -5.79 -0.37 -15.55
N LEU A 330 -5.14 0.40 -14.67
CA LEU A 330 -5.60 1.75 -14.31
C LEU A 330 -5.60 2.68 -15.53
N ARG A 331 -4.50 2.74 -16.30
CA ARG A 331 -4.31 3.72 -17.37
C ARG A 331 -5.07 3.40 -18.65
N GLU A 332 -5.14 2.13 -19.00
CA GLU A 332 -5.76 1.65 -20.24
C GLU A 332 -7.22 1.20 -20.01
N GLY A 333 -7.63 0.95 -18.76
CA GLY A 333 -8.95 0.44 -18.42
C GLY A 333 -9.21 -1.00 -18.87
N LYS A 334 -8.21 -1.67 -19.44
CA LYS A 334 -8.32 -3.01 -19.99
C LYS A 334 -6.96 -3.72 -20.00
N LEU A 335 -6.97 -5.02 -19.75
CA LEU A 335 -5.84 -5.92 -19.95
C LEU A 335 -6.34 -7.16 -20.70
N SER A 336 -5.66 -7.54 -21.79
CA SER A 336 -5.99 -8.71 -22.59
C SER A 336 -4.73 -9.55 -22.76
N TYR A 337 -4.82 -10.84 -22.44
CA TYR A 337 -3.68 -11.76 -22.46
C TYR A 337 -4.16 -13.20 -22.70
N GLU A 338 -3.26 -14.06 -23.17
CA GLU A 338 -3.48 -15.50 -23.22
C GLU A 338 -3.09 -16.18 -21.90
N VAL A 339 -3.81 -17.25 -21.57
CA VAL A 339 -3.40 -18.20 -20.52
C VAL A 339 -3.22 -19.61 -21.10
N GLY A 340 -2.20 -20.31 -20.62
CA GLY A 340 -1.92 -21.72 -20.92
C GLY A 340 -2.90 -22.68 -20.27
N GLU A 341 -2.66 -23.98 -20.42
CA GLU A 341 -3.51 -25.05 -19.83
C GLU A 341 -3.49 -25.03 -18.30
N ASP A 342 -2.35 -24.69 -17.71
CA ASP A 342 -2.14 -24.47 -16.27
C ASP A 342 -2.71 -23.14 -15.76
N ARG A 343 -3.35 -22.36 -16.64
CA ARG A 343 -3.86 -21.01 -16.40
C ARG A 343 -2.77 -19.99 -16.07
N ILE A 344 -1.51 -20.29 -16.36
CA ILE A 344 -0.39 -19.35 -16.27
C ILE A 344 -0.23 -18.70 -17.65
N PRO A 345 -0.06 -17.37 -17.73
CA PRO A 345 0.29 -16.73 -19.00
C PRO A 345 1.59 -17.32 -19.58
N PRO A 346 1.73 -17.45 -20.91
CA PRO A 346 2.99 -17.87 -21.50
C PRO A 346 4.02 -16.73 -21.43
N LEU A 347 5.30 -17.04 -21.67
CA LEU A 347 6.43 -16.09 -21.58
C LEU A 347 6.16 -14.76 -22.30
N GLU A 348 5.55 -14.83 -23.48
CA GLU A 348 5.27 -13.69 -24.36
C GLU A 348 4.40 -12.62 -23.67
N GLU A 349 3.48 -13.02 -22.79
CA GLU A 349 2.62 -12.09 -22.06
C GLU A 349 3.38 -11.32 -20.97
N TYR A 350 4.44 -11.92 -20.41
CA TYR A 350 5.32 -11.23 -19.43
C TYR A 350 6.20 -10.17 -20.10
N LEU A 351 6.52 -10.32 -21.38
CA LEU A 351 7.38 -9.38 -22.11
C LEU A 351 6.75 -7.98 -22.27
N ALA A 352 5.44 -7.86 -22.01
CA ALA A 352 4.78 -6.56 -21.92
C ALA A 352 5.21 -5.74 -20.68
N PHE A 353 5.80 -6.38 -19.66
CA PHE A 353 6.12 -5.78 -18.36
C PHE A 353 7.59 -5.98 -17.95
N LEU A 354 8.21 -7.06 -18.43
CA LEU A 354 9.54 -7.51 -18.05
C LEU A 354 10.43 -7.66 -19.29
N SER A 355 11.75 -7.59 -19.10
CA SER A 355 12.68 -8.09 -20.11
C SER A 355 12.57 -9.61 -20.24
N GLU A 356 13.07 -10.18 -21.33
CA GLU A 356 13.07 -11.63 -21.50
C GLU A 356 13.87 -12.33 -20.40
N GLU A 357 15.00 -11.77 -19.98
CA GLU A 357 15.80 -12.28 -18.87
C GLU A 357 15.01 -12.26 -17.55
N GLU A 358 14.38 -11.13 -17.22
CA GLU A 358 13.56 -10.99 -16.00
C GLU A 358 12.38 -11.98 -16.01
N ALA A 359 11.69 -12.11 -17.16
CA ALA A 359 10.54 -13.02 -17.29
C ALA A 359 10.95 -14.48 -17.14
N ARG A 360 12.06 -14.90 -17.77
CA ARG A 360 12.62 -16.25 -17.59
C ARG A 360 13.07 -16.47 -16.14
N TYR A 361 13.70 -15.48 -15.52
CA TYR A 361 14.15 -15.54 -14.13
C TYR A 361 12.98 -15.78 -13.17
N PHE A 362 11.88 -15.04 -13.37
CA PHE A 362 10.65 -15.16 -12.60
C PHE A 362 9.97 -16.51 -12.78
N LEU A 363 9.77 -16.95 -14.04
CA LEU A 363 9.09 -18.20 -14.36
C LEU A 363 9.89 -19.43 -13.93
N ASP A 364 11.23 -19.34 -13.91
CA ASP A 364 12.11 -20.42 -13.45
C ASP A 364 12.24 -20.49 -11.91
N PHE A 365 11.77 -19.46 -11.18
CA PHE A 365 11.92 -19.38 -9.73
C PHE A 365 11.37 -20.61 -8.98
N PRO A 366 10.17 -21.14 -9.28
CA PRO A 366 9.65 -22.31 -8.56
C PRO A 366 10.51 -23.56 -8.71
N ARG A 367 11.12 -23.75 -9.89
CA ARG A 367 12.06 -24.85 -10.14
C ARG A 367 13.33 -24.66 -9.32
N ARG A 368 13.94 -23.47 -9.37
CA ARG A 368 15.15 -23.13 -8.58
C ARG A 368 14.92 -23.26 -7.09
N TRP A 369 13.74 -22.84 -6.61
CA TRP A 369 13.31 -23.03 -5.23
C TRP A 369 13.28 -24.52 -4.87
N LYS A 370 12.53 -25.33 -5.62
CA LYS A 370 12.39 -26.78 -5.39
C LYS A 370 13.72 -27.54 -5.41
N GLU A 371 14.65 -27.14 -6.28
CA GLU A 371 15.98 -27.76 -6.40
C GLU A 371 16.99 -27.25 -5.35
N GLY A 372 16.60 -26.33 -4.47
CA GLY A 372 17.50 -25.78 -3.45
C GLY A 372 18.56 -24.84 -4.01
N LEU A 373 18.36 -24.29 -5.22
CA LEU A 373 19.26 -23.33 -5.86
C LEU A 373 19.07 -21.89 -5.35
N VAL A 374 18.06 -21.67 -4.51
CA VAL A 374 17.76 -20.40 -3.85
C VAL A 374 17.94 -20.59 -2.34
N PRO A 375 18.63 -19.68 -1.63
CA PRO A 375 18.82 -19.80 -0.20
C PRO A 375 17.51 -19.82 0.58
N ARG A 376 17.48 -20.57 1.68
CA ARG A 376 16.32 -20.61 2.60
C ARG A 376 16.41 -19.58 3.71
N THR A 377 17.62 -19.13 4.01
CA THR A 377 17.89 -18.09 5.00
C THR A 377 18.65 -16.91 4.39
N LEU A 378 18.51 -15.72 4.99
CA LEU A 378 18.93 -14.46 4.38
C LEU A 378 20.37 -14.03 4.71
N PHE A 379 20.88 -14.36 5.90
CA PHE A 379 22.14 -13.82 6.40
C PHE A 379 23.32 -14.77 6.25
N GLN A 380 23.09 -16.09 6.32
CA GLN A 380 24.11 -17.12 6.13
C GLN A 380 24.42 -17.39 4.64
N ALA A 381 23.50 -17.08 3.73
CA ALA A 381 23.74 -17.16 2.28
C ALA A 381 24.77 -16.14 1.76
N ALA A 382 24.99 -15.04 2.49
CA ALA A 382 25.95 -14.00 2.10
C ALA A 382 27.43 -14.41 2.26
N ALA A 383 27.71 -15.60 2.80
CA ALA A 383 29.07 -16.12 2.93
C ALA A 383 29.55 -16.90 1.70
N ALA A 384 28.68 -17.24 0.75
CA ALA A 384 29.02 -18.13 -0.39
C ALA A 384 29.34 -17.42 -1.72
N VAL A 385 29.45 -16.08 -1.73
CA VAL A 385 29.79 -15.31 -2.96
C VAL A 385 31.04 -14.42 -2.76
N ALA A 386 31.90 -14.81 -1.84
CA ALA A 386 33.21 -14.21 -1.66
C ALA A 386 34.27 -15.29 -1.41
N GLU A 387 34.45 -16.20 -2.38
CA GLU A 387 35.71 -16.93 -2.61
C GLU A 387 36.06 -16.94 -4.09
#